data_AF-A0AAD1H269-F1
#
_entry.id   AF-A0AAD1H269-F1
#
_cell.length_a   1.000
_cell.length_b   1.000
_cell.length_c   1.000
_cell.angle_alpha   90.00
_cell.angle_beta   90.00
_cell.angle_gamma   90.00
#
_symmetry.space_group_name_H-M   'P 1'
#
loop_
_entity.id
_entity.type
_entity.pdbx_description
1 polymer ?
#
loop_
_entity_poly.entity_id
_entity_poly.type
_entity_poly.pdbx_seq_one_letter_code
_entity_poly.pdbx_strand_id
1 'polypeptide(L)'
;MMGGVGIDELTSFYDKYFIGNWPADATIIPVCRTVRADRVVDEMIMSFTRDIAVPAFLPNVAPTGRTVLLPVVVVMGIDKGKVAYERICWDRASLLVQVGLLDETQLPVTGAVQAHKVLDKDLPANTLLRC
;
A
#
# COMPACT_ATOMS: atom_id res chain seq x y z
N MET A 1 -11.98 -5.41 5.25
CA MET A 1 -11.33 -4.08 5.10
C MET A 1 -10.72 -3.72 6.45
N MET A 2 -9.62 -2.98 6.47
CA MET A 2 -8.90 -2.55 7.68
C MET A 2 -9.09 -1.03 7.85
N GLY A 3 -9.20 -0.54 9.08
CA GLY A 3 -9.42 0.88 9.39
C GLY A 3 -10.36 1.06 10.58
N GLY A 4 -10.94 2.26 10.71
CA GLY A 4 -11.95 2.58 11.72
C GLY A 4 -12.68 3.87 11.37
N VAL A 5 -13.93 4.01 11.84
CA VAL A 5 -14.76 5.21 11.66
C VAL A 5 -15.04 5.87 13.02
N GLY A 6 -14.82 7.18 13.10
CA GLY A 6 -14.91 7.91 14.36
C GLY A 6 -13.65 7.76 15.21
N ILE A 7 -13.57 8.54 16.29
CA ILE A 7 -12.34 8.67 17.10
C ILE A 7 -11.95 7.32 17.72
N ASP A 8 -12.88 6.64 18.38
CA ASP A 8 -12.55 5.43 19.16
C ASP A 8 -12.04 4.28 18.28
N GLU A 9 -12.72 4.00 17.16
CA GLU A 9 -12.30 2.96 16.23
C GLU A 9 -10.99 3.30 15.53
N LEU A 10 -10.82 4.56 15.10
CA LEU A 10 -9.60 5.01 14.45
C LEU A 10 -8.41 4.93 15.40
N THR A 11 -8.57 5.41 16.64
CA THR A 11 -7.54 5.31 17.68
C THR A 11 -7.19 3.86 17.96
N SER A 12 -8.17 2.98 18.15
CA SER A 12 -7.88 1.56 18.36
C SER A 12 -7.20 0.90 17.16
N PHE A 13 -7.55 1.29 15.94
CA PHE A 13 -6.91 0.75 14.74
C PHE A 13 -5.45 1.19 14.63
N TYR A 14 -5.20 2.49 14.80
CA TYR A 14 -3.86 3.07 14.69
C TYR A 14 -2.93 2.54 15.78
N ASP A 15 -3.40 2.45 17.01
CA ASP A 15 -2.62 1.95 18.15
C ASP A 15 -2.25 0.47 17.99
N LYS A 16 -3.22 -0.37 17.61
CA LYS A 16 -3.02 -1.84 17.65
C LYS A 16 -2.43 -2.42 16.38
N TYR A 17 -2.72 -1.84 15.21
CA TYR A 17 -2.48 -2.50 13.92
C TYR A 17 -1.66 -1.68 12.92
N PHE A 18 -1.41 -0.41 13.20
CA PHE A 18 -0.77 0.51 12.25
C PHE A 18 0.54 1.06 12.81
N ILE A 19 0.49 1.88 13.86
CA ILE A 19 1.68 2.48 14.46
C ILE A 19 2.51 1.37 15.12
N GLY A 20 3.82 1.36 14.89
CA GLY A 20 4.75 0.36 15.43
C GLY A 20 4.64 -1.03 14.82
N ASN A 21 3.70 -1.29 13.91
CA ASN A 21 3.48 -2.58 13.26
C ASN A 21 4.07 -2.63 11.84
N TRP A 22 5.24 -2.02 11.66
CA TRP A 22 5.95 -1.95 10.38
C TRP A 22 7.37 -2.50 10.52
N PRO A 23 7.90 -3.20 9.50
CA PRO A 23 9.29 -3.64 9.47
C PRO A 23 10.24 -2.45 9.63
N ALA A 24 11.41 -2.68 10.24
CA ALA A 24 12.38 -1.62 10.47
C ALA A 24 12.95 -1.04 9.17
N ASP A 25 12.92 -1.82 8.08
CA ASP A 25 13.34 -1.42 6.74
C ASP A 25 12.22 -0.77 5.91
N ALA A 26 11.05 -0.51 6.50
CA ALA A 26 9.93 0.10 5.79
C ALA A 26 10.30 1.50 5.29
N THR A 27 10.15 1.71 3.98
CA THR A 27 10.46 2.97 3.29
C THR A 27 9.30 3.40 2.40
N ILE A 28 9.24 4.72 2.19
CA ILE A 28 8.24 5.37 1.34
C ILE A 28 8.99 6.22 0.32
N ILE A 29 8.69 5.99 -0.97
CA ILE A 29 9.19 6.78 -2.09
C ILE A 29 8.02 7.60 -2.63
N PRO A 30 7.98 8.92 -2.43
CA PRO A 30 6.94 9.77 -2.99
C PRO A 30 7.00 9.76 -4.52
N VAL A 31 5.84 9.62 -5.16
CA VAL A 31 5.72 9.66 -6.64
C VAL A 31 5.07 10.98 -7.05
N CYS A 32 3.91 11.30 -6.48
CA CYS A 32 3.14 12.48 -6.82
C CYS A 32 2.35 12.96 -5.60
N ARG A 33 2.15 14.27 -5.49
CA ARG A 33 1.25 14.89 -4.51
C ARG A 33 0.38 15.92 -5.21
N THR A 34 -0.93 15.73 -5.13
CA THR A 34 -1.93 16.71 -5.58
C THR A 34 -2.59 17.36 -4.37
N VAL A 35 -2.53 18.69 -4.28
CA VAL A 35 -3.11 19.46 -3.18
C VAL A 35 -4.26 20.32 -3.69
N ARG A 36 -5.39 20.30 -2.97
CA ARG A 36 -6.47 21.29 -3.08
C ARG A 36 -6.82 21.84 -1.70
N ALA A 37 -7.73 22.80 -1.65
CA ALA A 37 -8.16 23.43 -0.39
C ALA A 37 -8.74 22.44 0.63
N ASP A 38 -9.40 21.37 0.15
CA ASP A 38 -10.15 20.41 0.97
C ASP A 38 -9.56 18.99 0.97
N ARG A 39 -8.47 18.74 0.23
CA ARG A 39 -7.91 17.39 0.07
C ARG A 39 -6.46 17.38 -0.33
N VAL A 40 -5.78 16.30 0.04
CA VAL A 40 -4.46 15.91 -0.46
C VAL A 40 -4.56 14.50 -1.00
N VAL A 41 -4.03 14.28 -2.20
CA VAL A 41 -3.88 12.95 -2.80
C VAL A 41 -2.39 12.69 -2.97
N ASP A 42 -1.90 11.66 -2.30
CA ASP A 42 -0.52 11.20 -2.43
C ASP A 42 -0.46 9.86 -3.13
N GLU A 43 0.43 9.78 -4.11
CA GLU A 43 0.86 8.55 -4.75
C GLU A 43 2.29 8.27 -4.29
N MET A 44 2.52 7.06 -3.78
CA MET A 44 3.81 6.66 -3.24
C MET A 44 4.08 5.18 -3.48
N ILE A 45 5.35 4.80 -3.51
CA ILE A 45 5.75 3.40 -3.42
C ILE A 45 6.17 3.08 -1.99
N MET A 46 5.61 2.02 -1.43
CA MET A 46 6.01 1.49 -0.14
C MET A 46 6.88 0.24 -0.36
N SER A 47 8.02 0.18 0.31
CA SER A 47 8.93 -0.98 0.30
C SER A 47 9.18 -1.46 1.72
N PHE A 48 9.11 -2.76 1.97
CA PHE A 48 9.43 -3.36 3.27
C PHE A 48 9.67 -4.86 3.15
N THR A 49 10.46 -5.43 4.05
CA THR A 49 10.63 -6.88 4.15
C THR A 49 9.63 -7.48 5.12
N ARG A 50 8.98 -8.58 4.75
CA ARG A 50 7.95 -9.27 5.56
C ARG A 50 8.57 -10.13 6.67
N ASP A 51 9.46 -9.57 7.48
CA ASP A 51 10.11 -10.22 8.64
C ASP A 51 9.23 -10.21 9.90
N ILE A 52 8.26 -9.29 9.96
CA ILE A 52 7.21 -9.23 10.98
C ILE A 52 5.80 -9.24 10.38
N ALA A 53 4.80 -9.38 11.26
CA ALA A 53 3.40 -9.18 10.90
C ALA A 53 3.15 -7.69 10.60
N VAL A 54 2.27 -7.42 9.62
CA VAL A 54 1.88 -6.07 9.18
C VAL A 54 0.38 -6.13 8.93
N PRO A 55 -0.41 -6.11 10.01
CA PRO A 55 -1.84 -6.45 9.96
C PRO A 55 -2.64 -5.48 9.10
N ALA A 56 -2.20 -4.23 8.98
CA ALA A 56 -2.83 -3.22 8.12
C ALA A 56 -2.92 -3.66 6.64
N PHE A 57 -1.91 -4.37 6.14
CA PHE A 57 -1.79 -4.74 4.72
C PHE A 57 -2.09 -6.22 4.45
N LEU A 58 -1.66 -7.11 5.35
CA LEU A 58 -1.91 -8.56 5.30
C LEU A 58 -2.31 -9.07 6.69
N PRO A 59 -3.57 -8.89 7.10
CA PRO A 59 -4.05 -9.40 8.37
C PRO A 59 -4.01 -10.93 8.38
N ASN A 60 -3.58 -11.52 9.50
CA ASN A 60 -3.51 -12.97 9.74
C ASN A 60 -2.56 -13.75 8.81
N VAL A 61 -1.61 -13.08 8.17
CA VAL A 61 -0.55 -13.72 7.39
C VAL A 61 0.74 -13.70 8.19
N ALA A 62 1.34 -14.87 8.38
CA ALA A 62 2.63 -15.00 9.05
C ALA A 62 3.74 -14.27 8.26
N PRO A 63 4.81 -13.80 8.92
CA PRO A 63 5.97 -13.24 8.24
C PRO A 63 6.51 -14.20 7.17
N THR A 64 6.67 -13.73 5.94
CA THR A 64 7.13 -14.55 4.81
C THR A 64 8.61 -14.35 4.49
N GLY A 65 9.27 -13.37 5.11
CA GLY A 65 10.65 -12.98 4.83
C GLY A 65 10.88 -12.38 3.44
N ARG A 66 9.82 -12.17 2.65
CA ARG A 66 9.92 -11.63 1.29
C ARG A 66 9.83 -10.11 1.29
N THR A 67 10.64 -9.48 0.47
CA THR A 67 10.53 -8.03 0.22
C THR A 67 9.31 -7.74 -0.63
N VAL A 68 8.57 -6.71 -0.24
CA VAL A 68 7.37 -6.21 -0.90
C VAL A 68 7.65 -4.82 -1.41
N LEU A 69 7.20 -4.53 -2.63
CA LEU A 69 7.20 -3.21 -3.25
C LEU A 69 5.81 -2.94 -3.86
N LEU A 70 5.11 -1.92 -3.36
CA LEU A 70 3.72 -1.65 -3.74
C LEU A 70 3.45 -0.17 -4.03
N PRO A 71 2.71 0.14 -5.10
CA PRO A 71 2.10 1.45 -5.22
C PRO A 71 0.94 1.58 -4.24
N VAL A 72 0.91 2.71 -3.53
CA VAL A 72 -0.11 3.08 -2.55
C VAL A 72 -0.61 4.48 -2.89
N VAL A 73 -1.93 4.65 -2.89
CA VAL A 73 -2.59 5.95 -3.04
C VAL A 73 -3.29 6.28 -1.74
N VAL A 74 -2.99 7.44 -1.18
CA VAL A 74 -3.62 7.97 0.02
C VAL A 74 -4.43 9.20 -0.34
N VAL A 75 -5.73 9.17 -0.05
CA VAL A 75 -6.62 10.32 -0.21
C VAL A 75 -7.04 10.84 1.16
N MET A 76 -6.49 11.98 1.54
CA MET A 76 -6.82 12.67 2.78
C MET A 76 -7.80 13.81 2.53
N GLY A 77 -8.89 13.84 3.29
CA GLY A 77 -9.80 14.98 3.37
C GLY A 77 -9.36 15.94 4.47
N ILE A 78 -9.41 17.24 4.20
CA ILE A 78 -9.05 18.30 5.15
C ILE A 78 -10.30 19.11 5.48
N ASP A 79 -10.62 19.24 6.77
CA ASP A 79 -11.64 20.16 7.30
C ASP A 79 -11.03 21.05 8.39
N LYS A 80 -11.26 22.36 8.29
CA LYS A 80 -10.73 23.37 9.22
C LYS A 80 -9.22 23.22 9.53
N GLY A 81 -8.44 22.88 8.50
CA GLY A 81 -6.99 22.70 8.61
C GLY A 81 -6.55 21.41 9.30
N LYS A 82 -7.45 20.44 9.54
CA LYS A 82 -7.16 19.14 10.13
C LYS A 82 -7.58 18.01 9.19
N VAL A 83 -6.95 16.85 9.34
CA VAL A 83 -7.36 15.62 8.63
C VAL A 83 -8.72 15.18 9.15
N ALA A 84 -9.71 15.13 8.27
CA ALA A 84 -11.07 14.69 8.57
C ALA A 84 -11.28 13.20 8.27
N TYR A 85 -10.63 12.69 7.23
CA TYR A 85 -10.63 11.28 6.87
C TYR A 85 -9.41 10.92 6.03
N GLU A 86 -9.14 9.63 5.94
CA GLU A 86 -8.14 9.05 5.06
C GLU A 86 -8.72 7.83 4.35
N ARG A 87 -8.37 7.63 3.08
CA ARG A 87 -8.62 6.39 2.35
C ARG A 87 -7.31 5.94 1.72
N ILE A 88 -6.90 4.72 2.03
CA ILE A 88 -5.66 4.12 1.53
C ILE A 88 -6.03 3.01 0.55
N CYS A 89 -5.56 3.14 -0.68
CA CYS A 89 -5.76 2.17 -1.76
C CYS A 89 -4.41 1.58 -2.17
N TRP A 90 -4.34 0.26 -2.29
CA TRP A 90 -3.15 -0.44 -2.76
C TRP A 90 -3.55 -1.72 -3.50
N ASP A 91 -2.64 -2.24 -4.33
CA ASP A 91 -2.85 -3.49 -5.05
C ASP A 91 -2.63 -4.70 -4.11
N ARG A 92 -3.73 -5.23 -3.59
CA ARG A 92 -3.71 -6.42 -2.74
C ARG A 92 -3.34 -7.70 -3.51
N ALA A 93 -3.69 -7.82 -4.78
CA ALA A 93 -3.41 -9.02 -5.54
C ALA A 93 -1.91 -9.14 -5.83
N SER A 94 -1.29 -8.03 -6.27
CA SER A 94 0.16 -7.95 -6.44
C SER A 94 0.92 -8.15 -5.13
N LEU A 95 0.37 -7.71 -4.00
CA LEU A 95 0.93 -8.02 -2.68
C LEU A 95 0.90 -9.52 -2.39
N LEU A 96 -0.24 -10.19 -2.60
CA LEU A 96 -0.39 -11.63 -2.36
C LEU A 96 0.54 -12.47 -3.25
N VAL A 97 0.75 -12.07 -4.51
CA VAL A 97 1.75 -12.69 -5.40
C VAL A 97 3.15 -12.56 -4.82
N GLN A 98 3.57 -11.34 -4.46
CA GLN A 98 4.92 -11.09 -3.92
C GLN A 98 5.20 -11.93 -2.67
N VAL A 99 4.20 -12.13 -1.81
CA VAL A 99 4.34 -12.96 -0.61
C VAL A 99 4.11 -14.47 -0.83
N GLY A 100 3.85 -14.90 -2.07
CA GLY A 100 3.70 -16.31 -2.44
C GLY A 100 2.35 -16.93 -2.07
N LEU A 101 1.32 -16.12 -1.84
CA LEU A 101 -0.04 -16.56 -1.51
C LEU A 101 -0.98 -16.59 -2.72
N LEU A 102 -0.54 -16.06 -3.87
CA LEU A 102 -1.30 -16.05 -5.11
C LEU A 102 -0.37 -16.44 -6.27
N ASP A 103 -0.84 -17.32 -7.15
CA ASP A 103 -0.13 -17.73 -8.36
C ASP A 103 -0.35 -16.70 -9.47
N GLU A 104 0.73 -16.04 -9.90
CA GLU A 104 0.69 -15.03 -10.96
C GLU A 104 0.45 -15.61 -12.35
N THR A 105 0.68 -16.91 -12.57
CA THR A 105 0.50 -17.53 -13.89
C THR A 105 -0.97 -17.72 -14.26
N GLN A 106 -1.87 -17.62 -13.28
CA GLN A 106 -3.30 -17.87 -13.44
C GLN A 106 -4.13 -16.58 -13.51
N LEU A 107 -3.53 -15.41 -13.29
CA LEU A 107 -4.25 -14.13 -13.14
C LEU A 107 -3.49 -12.97 -13.80
N PRO A 108 -4.17 -11.92 -14.28
CA PRO A 108 -3.54 -10.74 -14.87
C PRO A 108 -2.97 -9.81 -13.78
N VAL A 109 -1.99 -10.30 -13.02
CA VAL A 109 -1.33 -9.62 -11.90
C VAL A 109 0.17 -9.52 -12.17
N THR A 110 0.85 -8.52 -11.62
CA THR A 110 2.25 -8.23 -12.00
C THR A 110 3.21 -8.11 -10.81
N GLY A 111 2.71 -8.27 -9.57
CA GLY A 111 3.55 -8.22 -8.39
C GLY A 111 4.32 -6.90 -8.29
N ALA A 112 5.63 -6.98 -8.04
CA ALA A 112 6.48 -5.81 -7.88
C ALA A 112 6.68 -5.01 -9.19
N VAL A 113 6.44 -5.62 -10.35
CA VAL A 113 6.63 -4.95 -11.66
C VAL A 113 5.74 -3.72 -11.78
N GLN A 114 4.54 -3.75 -11.17
CA GLN A 114 3.63 -2.60 -11.15
C GLN A 114 4.27 -1.37 -10.49
N ALA A 115 4.92 -1.55 -9.33
CA ALA A 115 5.59 -0.47 -8.62
C ALA A 115 6.79 0.08 -9.42
N HIS A 116 7.58 -0.80 -10.04
CA HIS A 116 8.69 -0.37 -10.90
C HIS A 116 8.18 0.45 -12.09
N LYS A 117 7.07 0.04 -12.72
CA LYS A 117 6.48 0.77 -13.85
C LYS A 117 5.96 2.17 -13.47
N VAL A 118 5.50 2.35 -12.22
CA VAL A 118 5.13 3.68 -11.70
C VAL A 118 6.36 4.57 -11.52
N LEU A 119 7.47 4.02 -11.04
CA LEU A 119 8.72 4.77 -10.83
C LEU A 119 9.47 5.06 -12.14
N ASP A 120 9.37 4.16 -13.12
CA ASP A 120 10.07 4.26 -14.40
C ASP A 120 9.09 4.20 -15.58
N LYS A 121 8.83 5.39 -16.15
CA LYS A 121 7.97 5.56 -17.32
C LYS A 121 8.49 4.85 -18.57
N ASP A 122 9.78 4.53 -18.64
CA ASP A 122 10.44 3.97 -19.83
C ASP A 122 10.40 2.43 -19.86
N LEU A 123 10.00 1.78 -18.76
CA LEU A 123 9.73 0.32 -18.75
C LEU A 123 8.60 -0.06 -19.73
N PRO A 124 8.62 -1.27 -20.33
CA PRO A 124 7.58 -1.68 -21.27
C PRO A 124 6.17 -1.69 -20.66
N ALA A 125 5.21 -1.09 -21.35
CA ALA A 125 3.79 -1.18 -21.01
C ALA A 125 3.11 -2.35 -21.76
N ASN A 126 1.88 -2.68 -21.37
CA ASN A 126 1.03 -3.67 -22.04
C ASN A 126 1.59 -5.10 -22.07
N THR A 127 2.46 -5.46 -21.12
CA THR A 127 3.06 -6.81 -21.05
C THR A 127 2.00 -7.90 -20.83
N LEU A 128 0.96 -7.63 -20.04
CA LEU A 128 -0.18 -8.54 -19.81
C LEU A 128 -1.06 -8.78 -21.05
N LEU A 129 -1.00 -7.92 -22.07
CA LEU A 129 -1.79 -8.09 -23.30
C LEU A 129 -1.08 -8.94 -24.36
N ARG A 130 0.19 -9.30 -24.11
CA ARG A 130 1.05 -10.02 -25.07
C ARG A 130 1.15 -11.52 -24.76
N CYS A 131 0.32 -12.01 -23.85
CA CYS A 131 0.20 -13.41 -23.46
C CYS A 131 -0.54 -14.23 -24.54
#